data_AF-A0A498L711-F1
#
_entry.id   AF-A0A498L711-F1
#
_cell.length_a   1.000
_cell.length_b   1.000
_cell.length_c   1.000
_cell.angle_alpha   90.00
_cell.angle_beta   90.00
_cell.angle_gamma   90.00
#
_symmetry.space_group_name_H-M   'P 1'
#
loop_
_entity.id
_entity.type
_entity.pdbx_description
1 polymer ?
#
loop_
_entity_poly.entity_id
_entity_poly.type
_entity_poly.pdbx_seq_one_letter_code
_entity_poly.pdbx_strand_id
1 'polypeptide(L)'
;MSNDLDDLENRSRRANLRIINIPEGSEDGKDPIGFVSGLLKDSMENVFDSPPELERAHRALRPRLGPGQPPRPFIVCFHRYQEKERALQWAR
;
A
#
# COMPACT_ATOMS: atom_id res chain seq x y z
N MET A 1 -0.17 16.87 -26.35
CA MET A 1 1.08 16.65 -25.58
C MET A 1 0.83 16.36 -24.09
N SER A 2 -0.40 16.45 -23.56
CA SER A 2 -0.67 16.23 -22.12
C SER A 2 -1.28 14.85 -21.79
N ASN A 3 -1.84 14.14 -22.78
CA ASN A 3 -2.58 12.90 -22.54
C ASN A 3 -1.68 11.66 -22.46
N ASP A 4 -0.60 11.63 -23.25
CA ASP A 4 0.36 10.52 -23.28
C ASP A 4 1.18 10.41 -21.98
N LEU A 5 1.47 11.55 -21.34
CA LEU A 5 2.24 11.59 -20.09
C LEU A 5 1.39 11.09 -18.91
N ASP A 6 0.13 11.56 -18.81
CA ASP A 6 -0.80 11.13 -17.77
C ASP A 6 -1.11 9.63 -17.86
N ASP A 7 -1.31 9.11 -19.07
CA ASP A 7 -1.52 7.69 -19.29
C ASP A 7 -0.30 6.85 -18.87
N LEU A 8 0.91 7.29 -19.20
CA LEU A 8 2.15 6.61 -18.79
C LEU A 8 2.31 6.62 -17.26
N GLU A 9 2.00 7.74 -16.61
CA GLU A 9 2.03 7.85 -15.15
C GLU A 9 0.99 6.95 -14.49
N ASN A 10 -0.23 6.90 -15.03
CA ASN A 10 -1.30 6.05 -14.53
C ASN A 10 -0.99 4.56 -14.71
N ARG A 11 -0.42 4.17 -15.85
CA ARG A 11 0.05 2.79 -16.08
C ARG A 11 1.17 2.40 -15.11
N SER A 12 2.12 3.29 -14.88
CA SER A 12 3.21 3.08 -13.91
C SER A 12 2.69 2.89 -12.48
N ARG A 13 1.62 3.60 -12.11
CA ARG A 13 1.02 3.56 -10.76
C ARG A 13 -0.10 2.53 -10.62
N ARG A 14 -0.43 1.77 -11.66
CA ARG A 14 -1.57 0.83 -11.66
C ARG A 14 -1.52 -0.18 -10.51
N ALA A 15 -0.33 -0.66 -10.18
CA ALA A 15 -0.10 -1.62 -9.11
C ALA A 15 0.05 -0.97 -7.72
N ASN A 16 0.03 0.37 -7.64
CA ASN A 16 0.17 1.07 -6.38
C ASN A 16 -1.16 1.15 -5.62
N LEU A 17 -1.10 0.95 -4.31
CA LEU A 17 -2.18 1.18 -3.36
C LEU A 17 -1.68 2.08 -2.22
N ARG A 18 -2.58 2.93 -1.71
CA ARG A 18 -2.31 3.81 -0.58
C ARG A 18 -3.14 3.38 0.63
N ILE A 19 -2.47 2.99 1.71
CA ILE A 19 -3.12 2.61 2.97
C ILE A 19 -2.97 3.78 3.96
N ILE A 20 -4.07 4.19 4.57
CA ILE A 20 -4.14 5.32 5.52
C ILE A 20 -4.42 4.81 6.94
N ASN A 21 -4.25 5.68 7.95
CA ASN A 21 -4.58 5.41 9.36
C ASN A 21 -3.84 4.25 10.03
N ILE A 22 -2.72 3.77 9.47
CA ILE A 22 -1.84 2.86 10.20
C ILE A 22 -1.00 3.66 11.21
N PRO A 23 -1.09 3.39 12.52
CA PRO A 23 -0.33 4.14 13.52
C PRO A 23 1.17 4.11 13.21
N GLU A 24 1.87 5.22 13.44
CA GLU A 24 3.31 5.26 13.20
C GLU A 24 4.07 4.44 14.25
N GLY A 25 4.97 3.58 13.79
CA GLY A 25 5.74 2.69 14.66
C GLY A 25 5.11 1.31 14.84
N SER A 26 3.92 1.05 14.28
CA SER A 26 3.32 -0.28 14.26
C SER A 26 4.17 -1.33 13.54
N GLU A 27 5.06 -0.89 12.66
CA GLU A 27 6.04 -1.76 12.02
C GLU A 27 6.97 -2.47 13.03
N ASP A 28 7.21 -1.89 14.22
CA ASP A 28 8.08 -2.44 15.28
C ASP A 28 9.47 -2.90 14.76
N GLY A 29 10.04 -2.14 13.81
CA GLY A 29 11.33 -2.48 13.19
C GLY A 29 11.29 -3.62 12.18
N LYS A 30 10.11 -4.19 11.88
CA LYS A 30 9.94 -5.17 10.81
C LYS A 30 10.14 -4.55 9.44
N ASP A 31 10.55 -5.38 8.49
CA ASP A 31 10.57 -5.01 7.09
C ASP A 31 9.17 -4.53 6.65
N PRO A 32 9.06 -3.37 5.99
CA PRO A 32 7.77 -2.78 5.62
C PRO A 32 6.98 -3.64 4.63
N ILE A 33 7.64 -4.44 3.78
CA ILE A 33 6.95 -5.37 2.87
C ILE A 33 6.31 -6.49 3.69
N GLY A 34 7.09 -7.13 4.57
CA GLY A 34 6.59 -8.20 5.44
C GLY A 34 5.46 -7.72 6.36
N PHE A 35 5.59 -6.52 6.94
CA PHE A 35 4.56 -5.92 7.78
C PHE A 35 3.25 -5.68 7.01
N VAL A 36 3.32 -5.00 5.86
CA VAL A 36 2.12 -4.66 5.08
C VAL A 36 1.49 -5.91 4.46
N SER A 37 2.29 -6.86 3.96
CA SER A 37 1.79 -8.11 3.39
C SER A 37 1.05 -8.94 4.44
N GLY A 38 1.61 -9.06 5.65
CA GLY A 38 0.95 -9.72 6.77
C GLY A 38 -0.35 -9.01 7.19
N LEU A 39 -0.32 -7.68 7.28
CA LEU A 39 -1.50 -6.86 7.59
C LEU A 39 -2.63 -7.06 6.57
N LEU A 40 -2.30 -7.08 5.27
CA LEU A 40 -3.28 -7.30 4.22
C LEU A 40 -3.91 -8.69 4.29
N LYS A 41 -3.12 -9.73 4.59
CA LYS A 41 -3.63 -11.08 4.78
C LYS A 41 -4.54 -11.20 6.00
N ASP A 42 -4.14 -10.61 7.12
CA ASP A 42 -4.92 -10.60 8.37
C ASP A 42 -6.24 -9.84 8.21
N SER A 43 -6.19 -8.65 7.61
CA SER A 43 -7.39 -7.80 7.42
C SER A 43 -8.33 -8.30 6.32
N MET A 44 -7.81 -9.01 5.32
CA MET A 44 -8.56 -9.45 4.12
C MET A 44 -8.43 -10.96 3.92
N GLU A 45 -8.68 -11.75 4.96
CA GLU A 45 -8.55 -13.22 4.94
C GLU A 45 -9.35 -13.90 3.82
N ASN A 46 -10.48 -13.32 3.44
CA ASN A 46 -11.37 -13.82 2.37
C ASN A 46 -10.90 -13.45 0.95
N VAL A 47 -9.90 -12.57 0.83
CA VAL A 47 -9.38 -12.07 -0.46
C VAL A 47 -8.03 -12.70 -0.78
N PHE A 48 -7.19 -12.84 0.24
CA PHE A 48 -5.84 -13.35 0.11
C PHE A 48 -5.71 -14.67 0.86
N ASP A 49 -5.43 -15.76 0.16
CA ASP A 49 -5.21 -17.08 0.77
C ASP A 49 -3.84 -17.13 1.49
N SER A 50 -2.85 -16.47 0.91
CA SER A 50 -1.50 -16.24 1.45
C SER A 50 -1.17 -14.74 1.49
N PRO A 51 -0.15 -14.30 2.25
CA PRO A 51 0.33 -12.92 2.20
C PRO A 51 0.64 -12.51 0.75
N PRO A 52 0.05 -11.40 0.24
CA PRO A 52 0.25 -10.98 -1.14
C PRO A 52 1.71 -10.58 -1.38
N GLU A 53 2.22 -10.88 -2.57
CA GLU A 53 3.57 -10.50 -2.97
C GLU A 53 3.62 -8.99 -3.29
N LEU A 54 4.49 -8.26 -2.59
CA LEU A 54 4.67 -6.82 -2.79
C LEU A 54 6.07 -6.56 -3.33
N GLU A 55 6.18 -5.75 -4.38
CA GLU A 55 7.48 -5.28 -4.88
C GLU A 55 8.06 -4.20 -3.97
N ARG A 56 7.19 -3.39 -3.37
CA ARG A 56 7.60 -2.28 -2.52
C ARG A 56 6.53 -1.95 -1.51
N ALA A 57 6.96 -1.65 -0.28
CA ALA A 57 6.11 -1.05 0.73
C ALA A 57 6.95 -0.03 1.52
N HIS A 58 6.44 1.19 1.68
CA HIS A 58 7.10 2.20 2.49
C HIS A 58 6.10 3.26 2.95
N ARG A 59 6.42 3.95 4.05
CA ARG A 59 5.72 5.18 4.44
C ARG A 59 6.02 6.28 3.44
N ALA A 60 5.06 7.16 3.20
CA ALA A 60 5.30 8.36 2.38
C ALA A 60 6.49 9.16 2.90
N LEU A 61 7.34 9.61 1.97
CA LEU A 61 8.56 10.39 2.22
C LEU A 61 8.24 11.84 2.60
N ARG A 62 7.53 12.00 3.71
CA ARG A 62 7.24 13.28 4.35
C ARG A 62 7.72 13.24 5.81
N PRO A 63 8.04 14.40 6.41
CA PRO A 63 8.36 14.45 7.82
C PRO A 63 7.22 13.86 8.65
N ARG A 64 7.60 13.17 9.72
CA ARG A 64 6.67 12.72 10.76
C ARG A 64 5.96 13.95 11.31
N LEU A 65 4.63 13.92 11.28
CA LEU A 65 3.85 15.00 11.85
C LEU A 65 3.83 14.86 13.38
N GLY A 66 3.64 15.98 14.08
CA GLY A 66 3.58 16.00 15.55
C GLY A 66 2.43 15.17 16.15
N PRO A 67 2.41 14.99 17.48
CA PRO A 67 1.37 14.25 18.17
C PRO A 67 -0.03 14.83 17.85
N GLY A 68 -0.99 13.96 17.52
CA GLY A 68 -2.36 14.33 17.15
C GLY A 68 -2.60 14.61 15.66
N GLN A 69 -1.55 14.55 14.83
CA GLN A 69 -1.66 14.68 13.37
C GLN A 69 -1.79 13.30 12.71
N PRO A 70 -2.37 13.22 11.48
CA PRO A 70 -2.60 11.95 10.81
C PRO A 70 -1.29 11.21 10.51
N PRO A 71 -1.25 9.88 10.68
CA PRO A 71 -0.04 9.09 10.41
C PRO A 71 0.30 9.12 8.92
N ARG A 72 1.59 8.92 8.62
CA ARG A 72 2.04 8.86 7.22
C ARG A 72 1.41 7.64 6.53
N PRO A 73 0.79 7.81 5.35
CA PRO A 73 0.23 6.69 4.64
C PRO A 73 1.33 5.75 4.17
N PHE A 74 0.99 4.47 4.03
CA PHE A 74 1.80 3.53 3.28
C PHE A 74 1.52 3.64 1.79
N ILE A 75 2.59 3.63 1.00
CA ILE A 75 2.56 3.47 -0.45
C ILE A 75 3.09 2.07 -0.72
N VAL A 76 2.24 1.25 -1.34
CA VAL A 76 2.48 -0.17 -1.57
C VAL A 76 2.39 -0.43 -3.05
N CYS A 77 3.32 -1.21 -3.61
CA CYS A 77 3.27 -1.70 -4.99
C CYS A 77 3.11 -3.21 -4.94
N PHE A 78 2.01 -3.71 -5.49
CA PHE A 78 1.77 -5.14 -5.61
C PHE A 78 2.58 -5.71 -6.76
N HIS A 79 3.13 -6.90 -6.57
CA HIS A 79 3.80 -7.62 -7.66
C HIS A 79 2.83 -7.97 -8.79
N ARG A 80 1.57 -8.24 -8.46
CA ARG A 80 0.51 -8.52 -9.43
C ARG A 80 -0.60 -7.50 -9.30
N TYR A 81 -0.88 -6.76 -10.39
CA TYR A 81 -1.95 -5.77 -10.38
C TYR A 81 -3.32 -6.36 -10.01
N GLN A 82 -3.56 -7.63 -10.33
CA GLN A 82 -4.82 -8.33 -10.04
C GLN A 82 -5.06 -8.44 -8.53
N GLU A 83 -4.01 -8.63 -7.73
CA GLU A 83 -4.10 -8.68 -6.27
C GLU A 83 -4.46 -7.30 -5.70
N LYS A 84 -3.85 -6.24 -6.24
CA LYS A 84 -4.25 -4.86 -5.92
C LYS A 84 -5.72 -4.60 -6.24
N GLU A 85 -6.21 -5.05 -7.40
CA GLU A 85 -7.61 -4.84 -7.80
C GLU A 85 -8.58 -5.61 -6.90
N ARG A 86 -8.23 -6.84 -6.48
CA ARG A 86 -9.02 -7.61 -5.52
C ARG A 86 -9.10 -6.91 -4.15
N ALA A 87 -7.97 -6.42 -3.63
CA ALA A 87 -7.95 -5.63 -2.40
C ALA A 87 -8.82 -4.37 -2.53
N LEU A 88 -8.72 -3.67 -3.66
CA LEU A 88 -9.51 -2.47 -3.91
C LEU A 88 -11.01 -2.76 -4.05
N GLN A 89 -11.38 -3.88 -4.66
CA GLN A 89 -12.76 -4.33 -4.79
C GLN A 89 -13.37 -4.66 -3.43
N TRP A 90 -12.61 -5.30 -2.55
CA TRP A 90 -13.05 -5.62 -1.19
C TRP A 90 -13.21 -4.38 -0.30
N ALA A 91 -12.36 -3.37 -0.50
CA ALA A 91 -12.39 -2.14 0.30
C ALA A 91 -13.48 -1.13 -0.14
N ARG A 92 -14.24 -1.42 -1.20
CA ARG A 92 -15.37 -0.61 -1.68
C ARG A 92 -16.66 -1.03 -0.99
#